data_AF-A0A1G9MUS4-F1
#
_entry.id   AF-A0A1G9MUS4-F1
#
_cell.length_a   1.000
_cell.length_b   1.000
_cell.length_c   1.000
_cell.angle_alpha   90.00
_cell.angle_beta   90.00
_cell.angle_gamma   90.00
#
_symmetry.space_group_name_H-M   'P 1'
#
loop_
_entity.id
_entity.type
_entity.pdbx_description
1 polymer ?
#
loop_
_entity_poly.entity_id
_entity_poly.type
_entity_poly.pdbx_seq_one_letter_code
_entity_poly.pdbx_strand_id
1 'polypeptide(L)'
;MTELLQMSWLNTPAMVGPRVRNQLLECWRDVSNAGGAVGFPFPPVSDEHVLPSIDAMVRSLDLEVNRILIATMDGELAGWLLLAGNSSELTAHWARVLRV
;
A
#
# COMPACT_ATOMS: atom_id res chain seq x y z
N MET A 1 -9.40 -18.23 20.61
CA MET A 1 -8.26 -18.32 19.69
C MET A 1 -7.92 -16.89 19.32
N THR A 2 -6.76 -16.37 19.71
CA THR A 2 -6.43 -14.95 19.57
C THR A 2 -5.92 -14.72 18.15
N GLU A 3 -6.64 -13.94 17.35
CA GLU A 3 -6.18 -13.53 16.02
C GLU A 3 -4.85 -12.78 16.16
N LEU A 4 -3.81 -13.24 15.44
CA LEU A 4 -2.48 -12.67 15.57
C LEU A 4 -2.28 -11.58 14.52
N LEU A 5 -2.36 -10.32 14.95
CA LEU A 5 -1.97 -9.18 14.12
C LEU A 5 -0.46 -9.14 13.94
N GLN A 6 0.00 -9.15 12.70
CA GLN A 6 1.40 -8.98 12.33
C GLN A 6 1.55 -7.77 11.43
N MET A 7 2.67 -7.05 11.57
CA MET A 7 2.99 -5.91 10.73
C MET A 7 4.40 -6.08 10.15
N SER A 8 4.56 -5.80 8.85
CA SER A 8 5.85 -5.90 8.17
C SER A 8 6.01 -4.85 7.08
N TRP A 9 7.26 -4.45 6.85
CA TRP A 9 7.61 -3.48 5.80
C TRP A 9 7.95 -4.18 4.49
N LEU A 10 7.45 -3.64 3.38
CA LEU A 10 7.88 -3.95 2.02
C LEU A 10 8.63 -2.73 1.48
N ASN A 11 9.93 -2.89 1.22
CA ASN A 11 10.83 -1.81 0.87
C ASN A 11 11.60 -2.08 -0.45
N THR A 12 11.26 -3.16 -1.14
CA THR A 12 11.74 -3.44 -2.50
C THR A 12 10.60 -4.00 -3.34
N PRO A 13 10.61 -3.80 -4.67
CA PRO A 13 9.59 -4.36 -5.56
C PRO A 13 9.46 -5.89 -5.47
N ALA A 14 10.58 -6.60 -5.24
CA ALA A 14 10.63 -8.05 -5.19
C ALA A 14 9.86 -8.66 -4.00
N MET A 15 9.65 -7.89 -2.92
CA MET A 15 8.84 -8.32 -1.78
C MET A 15 7.34 -8.31 -2.09
N VAL A 16 6.92 -7.61 -3.14
CA VAL A 16 5.52 -7.54 -3.57
C VAL A 16 5.25 -8.67 -4.56
N GLY A 17 5.17 -9.89 -4.03
CA GLY A 17 4.80 -11.08 -4.81
C GLY A 17 3.35 -11.03 -5.32
N PRO A 18 2.94 -11.93 -6.23
CA PRO A 18 1.62 -11.89 -6.87
C PRO A 18 0.44 -11.88 -5.88
N ARG A 19 0.53 -12.64 -4.78
CA ARG A 19 -0.49 -12.67 -3.72
C ARG A 19 -0.68 -11.29 -3.08
N VAL A 20 0.42 -10.69 -2.62
CA VAL A 20 0.41 -9.37 -1.96
C VAL A 20 -0.09 -8.32 -2.94
N ARG A 21 0.39 -8.35 -4.19
CA ARG A 21 -0.06 -7.42 -5.24
C ARG A 21 -1.58 -7.47 -5.44
N ASN A 22 -2.15 -8.67 -5.49
CA ASN A 22 -3.60 -8.85 -5.64
C ASN A 22 -4.38 -8.38 -4.40
N GLN A 23 -3.90 -8.68 -3.19
CA GLN A 23 -4.55 -8.21 -1.96
C GLN A 23 -4.53 -6.67 -1.84
N LEU A 24 -3.44 -6.01 -2.22
CA LEU A 24 -3.36 -4.54 -2.25
C LEU A 24 -4.34 -3.95 -3.27
N LEU A 25 -4.45 -4.57 -4.46
CA LEU A 25 -5.38 -4.18 -5.52
C LEU A 25 -6.84 -4.30 -5.04
N GLU A 26 -7.22 -5.45 -4.52
CA GLU A 26 -8.56 -5.74 -4.01
C GLU A 26 -8.92 -4.78 -2.87
N CYS A 27 -8.04 -4.64 -1.88
CA CYS A 27 -8.24 -3.74 -0.75
C CYS A 27 -8.50 -2.29 -1.20
N TRP A 28 -7.66 -1.74 -2.09
CA TRP A 28 -7.81 -0.37 -2.55
C TRP A 28 -9.09 -0.17 -3.38
N ARG A 29 -9.39 -1.10 -4.28
CA ARG A 29 -10.63 -1.06 -5.07
C ARG A 29 -11.85 -1.08 -4.16
N ASP A 30 -11.88 -2.00 -3.20
CA ASP A 30 -13.04 -2.24 -2.35
C ASP A 30 -13.28 -1.05 -1.41
N VAL A 31 -12.22 -0.49 -0.82
CA VAL A 31 -12.31 0.75 -0.02
C VAL A 31 -12.79 1.93 -0.89
N SER A 32 -12.31 2.05 -2.13
CA SER A 32 -12.77 3.11 -3.04
C SER A 32 -14.27 2.98 -3.34
N ASN A 33 -14.72 1.77 -3.65
CA ASN A 33 -16.13 1.47 -3.95
C ASN A 33 -17.04 1.57 -2.71
N ALA A 34 -16.49 1.41 -1.51
CA ALA A 34 -17.19 1.67 -0.25
C ALA A 34 -17.28 3.18 0.10
N GLY A 35 -16.78 4.07 -0.76
CA GLY A 35 -16.79 5.52 -0.55
C GLY A 35 -15.60 6.06 0.26
N GLY A 36 -14.53 5.27 0.41
CA GLY A 36 -13.31 5.67 1.08
C GLY A 36 -12.55 6.79 0.33
N ALA A 37 -11.95 7.70 1.09
CA ALA A 37 -11.20 8.84 0.56
C ALA A 37 -9.76 8.46 0.15
N VAL A 38 -9.63 7.53 -0.80
CA VAL A 38 -8.36 6.88 -1.15
C VAL A 38 -7.84 7.21 -2.57
N GLY A 39 -8.36 8.30 -3.15
CA GLY A 39 -7.79 8.93 -4.35
C GLY A 39 -8.43 8.58 -5.69
N PHE A 40 -9.58 7.89 -5.69
CA PHE A 40 -10.41 7.72 -6.89
C PHE A 40 -11.68 8.57 -6.76
N PRO A 41 -11.91 9.57 -7.63
CA PRO A 41 -13.02 10.51 -7.47
C PRO A 41 -14.35 10.00 -8.03
N PHE A 42 -14.41 8.76 -8.52
CA PHE A 42 -15.59 8.17 -9.15
C PHE A 42 -15.78 6.72 -8.73
N PRO A 43 -17.03 6.30 -8.46
CA PRO A 43 -17.44 4.90 -8.48
C PRO A 43 -18.19 4.54 -9.80
N PRO A 44 -18.17 3.26 -10.24
CA PRO A 44 -17.38 2.17 -9.69
C PRO A 44 -15.91 2.23 -10.15
N VAL A 45 -15.01 1.85 -9.25
CA VAL A 45 -13.58 1.63 -9.51
C VAL A 45 -13.38 0.16 -9.87
N SER A 46 -12.69 -0.10 -11.00
CA SER A 46 -12.30 -1.43 -11.46
C SER A 46 -10.82 -1.69 -11.18
N ASP A 47 -10.40 -2.94 -11.34
CA ASP A 47 -9.00 -3.33 -11.24
C ASP A 47 -8.12 -2.53 -12.21
N GLU A 48 -8.59 -2.31 -13.44
CA GLU A 48 -7.88 -1.56 -14.48
C GLU A 48 -7.60 -0.10 -14.08
N HIS A 49 -8.47 0.51 -13.26
CA HIS A 49 -8.24 1.86 -12.73
C HIS A 49 -7.16 1.88 -11.64
N VAL A 50 -7.06 0.82 -10.84
CA VAL A 50 -6.17 0.73 -9.68
C VAL A 50 -4.78 0.21 -10.03
N LEU A 51 -4.70 -0.73 -10.97
CA LEU A 51 -3.47 -1.40 -11.39
C LEU A 51 -2.31 -0.44 -11.74
N PRO A 52 -2.51 0.66 -12.51
CA PRO A 52 -1.43 1.60 -12.80
C PRO A 52 -0.86 2.26 -11.54
N SER A 53 -1.71 2.53 -10.54
CA SER A 53 -1.30 3.12 -9.26
C SER A 53 -0.54 2.12 -8.39
N ILE A 54 -0.98 0.85 -8.36
CA ILE A 54 -0.23 -0.25 -7.72
C ILE A 54 1.15 -0.37 -8.35
N ASP A 55 1.23 -0.41 -9.68
CA ASP A 55 2.48 -0.58 -10.41
C ASP A 55 3.47 0.58 -10.18
N ALA A 56 2.96 1.82 -10.17
CA ALA A 56 3.79 2.98 -9.85
C ALA A 56 4.29 2.94 -8.40
N MET A 57 3.41 2.58 -7.46
CA MET A 57 3.76 2.45 -6.05
C MET A 57 4.82 1.37 -5.82
N VAL A 58 4.62 0.17 -6.38
CA VAL A 58 5.56 -0.95 -6.25
C VAL A 58 6.92 -0.61 -6.87
N ARG A 59 6.95 0.02 -8.06
CA ARG A 59 8.21 0.49 -8.67
C ARG A 59 8.92 1.56 -7.87
N SER A 60 8.19 2.35 -7.07
CA SER A 60 8.77 3.42 -6.27
C SER A 60 9.42 2.94 -4.98
N LEU A 61 9.23 1.67 -4.60
CA LEU A 61 9.76 1.11 -3.36
C LEU A 61 11.28 1.08 -3.39
N ASP A 62 11.86 1.58 -2.31
CA ASP A 62 13.29 1.63 -2.08
C ASP A 62 13.55 1.49 -0.57
N LEU A 63 14.74 1.02 -0.21
CA LEU A 63 15.13 0.79 1.18
C LEU A 63 15.03 2.05 2.04
N GLU A 64 15.22 3.23 1.46
CA GLU A 64 15.36 4.49 2.19
C GLU A 64 14.11 5.38 2.12
N VAL A 65 13.50 5.49 0.94
CA VAL A 65 12.50 6.53 0.67
C VAL A 65 11.06 6.05 0.79
N ASN A 66 10.62 5.13 -0.08
CA ASN A 66 9.22 4.68 -0.10
C ASN A 66 9.11 3.24 0.39
N ARG A 67 8.26 3.02 1.39
CA ARG A 67 8.01 1.70 1.98
C ARG A 67 6.52 1.50 2.19
N ILE A 68 6.03 0.29 1.97
CA ILE A 68 4.67 -0.12 2.31
C ILE A 68 4.71 -0.81 3.67
N LEU A 69 3.85 -0.40 4.60
CA LEU A 69 3.56 -1.22 5.79
C LEU A 69 2.33 -2.04 5.47
N ILE A 70 2.41 -3.36 5.63
CA ILE A 70 1.24 -4.24 5.61
C ILE A 70 0.92 -4.69 7.02
N ALA A 71 -0.37 -4.78 7.33
CA ALA A 71 -0.91 -5.45 8.50
C ALA A 71 -1.62 -6.70 8.03
N THR A 72 -1.28 -7.85 8.61
CA THR A 72 -1.95 -9.12 8.34
C THR A 72 -2.59 -9.67 9.60
N MET A 73 -3.74 -10.31 9.43
CA MET A 73 -4.44 -11.04 10.49
C MET A 73 -4.66 -12.46 9.98
N ASP A 74 -4.11 -13.44 10.71
CA ASP A 74 -4.11 -14.85 10.33
C ASP A 74 -3.58 -15.11 8.90
N GLY A 75 -2.62 -14.29 8.46
CA GLY A 75 -1.96 -14.40 7.14
C GLY A 75 -2.66 -13.67 6.00
N GLU A 76 -3.85 -13.10 6.23
CA GLU A 76 -4.58 -12.31 5.23
C GLU A 76 -4.40 -10.81 5.49
N LEU A 77 -4.42 -10.01 4.43
CA LEU A 77 -4.22 -8.56 4.53
C LEU A 77 -5.39 -7.90 5.26
N ALA A 78 -5.11 -7.27 6.40
CA ALA A 78 -6.09 -6.51 7.19
C ALA A 78 -6.03 -5.00 6.87
N GLY A 79 -4.90 -4.52 6.35
CA GLY A 79 -4.73 -3.12 5.95
C GLY A 79 -3.31 -2.84 5.50
N TRP A 80 -3.08 -1.67 4.90
CA TRP A 80 -1.77 -1.27 4.46
C TRP A 80 -1.67 0.26 4.36
N LEU A 81 -0.43 0.76 4.32
CA LEU A 81 -0.18 2.16 3.98
C LEU A 81 1.10 2.31 3.16
N LEU A 82 1.17 3.40 2.40
CA LEU A 82 2.41 3.86 1.75
C LEU A 82 3.02 5.00 2.56
N LEU A 83 4.21 4.75 3.12
CA LEU A 83 5.05 5.78 3.72
C LEU A 83 6.02 6.32 2.66
N ALA A 84 5.81 7.56 2.25
CA ALA A 84 6.62 8.26 1.26
C ALA A 84 7.56 9.26 1.92
N GLY A 85 8.83 8.89 2.02
CA GLY A 85 9.92 9.73 2.54
C GLY A 85 10.38 10.81 1.56
N ASN A 86 11.48 11.45 1.93
CA ASN A 86 12.14 12.48 1.13
C ASN A 86 13.60 12.07 0.89
N SER A 87 14.09 12.24 -0.34
CA SER A 87 15.47 11.88 -0.71
C SER A 87 16.52 12.89 -0.28
N SER A 88 16.12 14.12 0.07
CA SER A 88 17.06 15.13 0.58
C SER A 88 17.31 14.92 2.07
N GLU A 89 18.58 14.92 2.46
CA GLU A 89 19.03 14.80 3.86
C GLU A 89 18.33 15.80 4.80
N LEU A 90 18.13 17.04 4.35
CA LEU A 90 17.45 18.10 5.13
C LEU A 90 16.03 17.72 5.53
N THR A 91 15.38 16.88 4.73
CA THR A 91 13.97 16.48 4.87
C THR A 91 13.80 15.00 5.21
N ALA A 92 14.88 14.23 5.34
CA ALA A 92 14.86 12.80 5.59
C ALA A 92 14.28 12.43 6.98
N HIS A 93 14.19 13.40 7.90
CA HIS A 93 13.67 13.21 9.24
C HIS A 93 12.13 13.12 9.31
N TRP A 94 11.42 13.26 8.18
CA TRP A 94 9.97 13.10 8.12
C TRP A 94 9.53 12.42 6.82
N ALA A 95 8.31 11.88 6.83
CA ALA A 95 7.69 11.21 5.70
C ALA A 95 6.17 11.49 5.69
N ARG A 96 5.52 11.17 4.58
CA ARG A 96 4.07 11.30 4.40
C ARG A 96 3.42 9.94 4.36
N VAL A 97 2.23 9.82 4.93
CA VAL A 97 1.32 8.71 4.63
C VAL A 97 0.47 9.15 3.44
N LEU A 98 0.70 8.55 2.27
CA LEU A 98 0.02 8.96 1.03
C LEU A 98 -1.20 8.11 0.70
N ARG A 99 -1.17 6.83 1.07
CA ARG A 99 -2.23 5.84 0.80
C ARG A 99 -2.46 5.05 2.07
N VAL A 100 -3.73 4.84 2.41
CA VAL A 100 -4.29 4.12 3.56
C VAL A 100 -5.63 3.54 3.13
#